data_AF-A0A8B8AHB5-F1
#
_entry.id   AF-A0A8B8AHB5-F1
#
_cell.length_a   1.000
_cell.length_b   1.000
_cell.length_c   1.000
_cell.angle_alpha   90.00
_cell.angle_beta   90.00
_cell.angle_gamma   90.00
#
_symmetry.space_group_name_H-M   'P 1'
#
loop_
_entity.id
_entity.type
_entity.pdbx_description
1 polymer ?
#
loop_
_entity_poly.entity_id
_entity_poly.type
_entity_poly.pdbx_seq_one_letter_code
_entity_poly.pdbx_strand_id
1 'polypeptide(L)'
;MKFWCIPVIIILFGISEVNVFDEHICVTQIEKVSSCPVTEQEYNEAARRKKCSSTKSTCTNQMVQLEYHCLPNAWGNKFFEMCATSEEIIGNSCAEYNELGERIQSNFERKCNGADFDVKCPFKYFANKIYLYPACLTISEETTKTPGKENSTDSHSMSNDYNKY
;
A
#
# COMPACT_ATOMS: atom_id res chain seq x y z
N MET A 1 6.90 -19.48 67.91
CA MET A 1 6.56 -19.66 66.48
C MET A 1 7.59 -18.91 65.67
N LYS A 2 8.40 -19.60 64.86
CA LYS A 2 9.51 -19.02 64.10
C LYS A 2 8.98 -18.54 62.75
N PHE A 3 9.01 -17.23 62.51
CA PHE A 3 8.71 -16.64 61.21
C PHE A 3 9.83 -17.02 60.23
N TRP A 4 9.51 -17.85 59.23
CA TRP A 4 10.38 -18.04 58.07
C TRP A 4 10.22 -16.83 57.15
N CYS A 5 11.24 -15.97 57.10
CA CYS A 5 11.38 -14.99 56.04
C CYS A 5 11.78 -15.74 54.77
N ILE A 6 10.84 -15.92 53.84
CA ILE A 6 11.15 -16.38 52.49
C ILE A 6 11.77 -15.18 51.77
N PRO A 7 13.04 -15.25 51.31
CA PRO A 7 13.59 -14.19 50.50
C PRO A 7 12.90 -14.26 49.14
N VAL A 8 12.07 -13.25 48.85
CA VAL A 8 11.59 -13.01 47.49
C VAL A 8 12.83 -12.62 46.69
N ILE A 9 13.42 -13.60 46.00
CA ILE A 9 14.47 -13.35 45.02
C ILE A 9 13.79 -12.63 43.85
N ILE A 10 13.79 -11.31 43.91
CA ILE A 10 13.45 -10.46 42.77
C ILE A 10 14.62 -10.66 41.80
N ILE A 11 14.46 -11.59 40.86
CA ILE A 11 15.40 -11.69 39.74
C ILE A 11 15.22 -10.41 38.94
N LEU A 12 16.12 -9.45 39.16
CA LEU A 12 16.33 -8.32 38.27
C LEU A 12 16.91 -8.90 36.97
N PHE A 13 16.06 -9.53 36.15
CA PHE A 13 16.34 -9.65 34.73
C PHE A 13 16.38 -8.23 34.21
N GLY A 14 17.60 -7.69 34.09
CA GLY A 14 17.82 -6.44 33.39
C GLY A 14 17.20 -6.58 32.01
N ILE A 15 16.06 -5.93 31.83
CA ILE A 15 15.52 -5.64 30.50
C ILE A 15 16.58 -4.79 29.84
N SER A 16 17.46 -5.45 29.09
CA SER A 16 18.27 -4.76 28.10
C SER A 16 17.24 -4.23 27.11
N GLU A 17 17.15 -2.92 26.99
CA GLU A 17 16.41 -2.31 25.89
C GLU A 17 16.99 -2.90 24.61
N VAL A 18 16.24 -3.79 23.96
CA VAL A 18 16.56 -4.22 22.61
C VAL A 18 16.33 -2.98 21.77
N ASN A 19 17.40 -2.25 21.52
CA ASN A 19 17.42 -1.22 20.50
C ASN A 19 17.22 -1.93 19.17
N VAL A 20 15.97 -2.10 18.78
CA VAL A 20 15.60 -2.37 17.39
C VAL A 20 16.01 -1.10 16.66
N PHE A 21 17.25 -1.08 16.16
CA PHE A 21 17.65 -0.13 15.15
C PHE A 21 16.85 -0.53 13.91
N ASP A 22 15.63 0.00 13.84
CA ASP A 22 14.79 -0.17 12.66
C ASP A 22 15.63 0.38 11.50
N GLU A 23 15.80 -0.40 10.44
CA GLU A 23 16.41 0.10 9.21
C GLU A 23 15.42 1.12 8.66
N HIS A 24 15.61 2.40 9.03
CA HIS A 24 14.59 3.43 8.85
C HIS A 24 14.42 3.73 7.36
N ILE A 25 13.41 3.09 6.78
CA ILE A 25 12.84 3.40 5.46
C ILE A 25 12.45 4.88 5.47
N CYS A 26 13.01 5.65 4.53
CA CYS A 26 12.70 7.06 4.40
C CYS A 26 11.55 7.22 3.42
N VAL A 27 10.46 7.87 3.83
CA VAL A 27 9.38 8.29 2.92
C VAL A 27 9.09 9.77 3.14
N THR A 28 9.06 10.54 2.06
CA THR A 28 8.83 12.00 2.12
C THR A 28 8.14 12.49 0.84
N GLN A 29 7.74 13.77 0.83
CA GLN A 29 7.06 14.41 -0.30
C GLN A 29 5.84 13.60 -0.80
N ILE A 30 5.09 13.04 0.14
CA ILE A 30 3.92 12.20 -0.12
C ILE A 30 2.78 13.09 -0.64
N GLU A 31 2.24 12.70 -1.79
CA GLU A 31 1.15 13.40 -2.44
C GLU A 31 0.13 12.38 -2.94
N LYS A 32 -1.15 12.58 -2.61
CA LYS A 32 -2.21 11.77 -3.18
C LYS A 32 -2.41 12.17 -4.65
N VAL A 33 -2.38 11.19 -5.56
CA VAL A 33 -2.57 11.40 -6.99
C VAL A 33 -3.77 10.61 -7.51
N SER A 34 -4.28 10.98 -8.69
CA SER A 34 -5.40 10.28 -9.32
C SER A 34 -5.00 8.95 -9.96
N SER A 35 -3.73 8.81 -10.37
CA SER A 35 -3.20 7.62 -11.05
C SER A 35 -1.69 7.56 -10.91
N CYS A 36 -1.14 6.36 -11.09
CA CYS A 36 0.30 6.13 -11.17
C CYS A 36 0.73 5.78 -12.60
N PRO A 37 2.00 6.05 -12.97
CA PRO A 37 2.55 5.65 -14.25
C PRO A 37 2.46 4.15 -14.51
N VAL A 38 1.91 3.75 -15.66
CA VAL A 38 1.76 2.35 -16.07
C VAL A 38 2.72 1.96 -17.21
N THR A 39 3.58 2.89 -17.62
CA THR A 39 4.63 2.65 -18.60
C THR A 39 5.97 3.23 -18.12
N GLU A 40 7.07 2.75 -18.69
CA GLU A 40 8.41 3.29 -18.40
C GLU A 40 8.55 4.77 -18.78
N GLN A 41 7.93 5.18 -19.90
CA GLN A 41 7.97 6.58 -20.33
C GLN A 41 7.26 7.48 -19.31
N GLU A 42 6.03 7.15 -18.94
CA GLU A 42 5.27 7.90 -17.93
C GLU A 42 6.01 7.92 -16.58
N TYR A 43 6.64 6.80 -16.21
CA TYR A 43 7.42 6.69 -14.98
C TYR A 43 8.58 7.68 -15.00
N ASN A 44 9.37 7.70 -16.09
CA ASN A 44 10.51 8.59 -16.24
C ASN A 44 10.10 10.07 -16.25
N GLU A 45 8.99 10.39 -16.91
CA GLU A 45 8.44 11.75 -16.94
C GLU A 45 7.99 12.21 -15.54
N ALA A 46 7.28 11.36 -14.80
CA ALA A 46 6.83 11.65 -13.44
C ALA A 46 8.00 11.74 -12.46
N ALA A 47 8.96 10.82 -12.52
CA ALA A 47 10.17 10.84 -11.71
C ALA A 47 10.99 12.13 -11.92
N ARG A 48 11.15 12.55 -13.19
CA ARG A 48 11.84 13.82 -13.53
C ARG A 48 11.09 15.04 -12.99
N ARG A 49 9.76 15.01 -12.97
CA ARG A 49 8.93 16.09 -12.43
C ARG A 49 9.03 16.15 -10.89
N LYS A 50 9.02 15.01 -10.20
CA LYS A 50 9.10 14.93 -8.72
C LYS A 50 10.50 15.23 -8.16
N LYS A 51 11.56 14.94 -8.92
CA LYS A 51 12.98 15.27 -8.57
C LYS A 51 13.47 14.66 -7.25
N CYS A 52 13.06 13.43 -6.95
CA CYS A 52 13.52 12.71 -5.75
C CYS A 52 15.05 12.57 -5.72
N SER A 53 15.69 12.33 -6.87
CA SER A 53 17.14 12.10 -6.92
C SER A 53 18.00 13.32 -6.58
N SER A 54 17.45 14.54 -6.64
CA SER A 54 18.15 15.74 -6.18
C SER A 54 17.97 16.02 -4.69
N THR A 55 17.16 15.21 -4.02
CA THR A 55 16.85 15.37 -2.59
C THR A 55 17.64 14.34 -1.81
N LYS A 56 18.62 14.80 -1.02
CA LYS A 56 19.20 13.99 0.05
C LYS A 56 18.40 14.27 1.31
N SER A 57 17.86 13.24 1.95
CA SER A 57 17.14 13.38 3.20
C SER A 57 17.97 12.83 4.35
N THR A 58 17.80 13.43 5.53
CA THR A 58 18.31 12.93 6.82
C THR A 58 17.18 12.20 7.55
N CYS A 59 16.50 11.28 6.85
CA CYS A 59 15.55 10.36 7.49
C CYS A 59 16.25 9.44 8.50
N THR A 60 17.55 9.25 8.31
CA THR A 60 18.46 8.71 9.29
C THR A 60 19.52 9.76 9.63
N ASN A 61 20.38 9.49 10.60
CA ASN A 61 21.59 10.28 10.86
C ASN A 61 22.59 10.25 9.67
N GLN A 62 22.19 9.77 8.49
CA GLN A 62 22.97 9.64 7.28
C GLN A 62 22.19 10.24 6.09
N MET A 63 22.93 10.73 5.09
CA MET A 63 22.33 11.15 3.83
C MET A 63 21.99 9.91 2.99
N VAL A 64 20.70 9.73 2.71
CA VAL A 64 20.20 8.67 1.82
C VAL A 64 19.74 9.26 0.48
N GLN A 65 19.98 8.49 -0.58
CA GLN A 65 19.49 8.79 -1.92
C GLN A 65 18.02 8.39 -2.01
N LEU A 66 17.17 9.31 -2.45
CA LEU A 66 15.75 9.02 -2.64
C LEU A 66 15.42 8.76 -4.11
N GLU A 67 14.52 7.82 -4.31
CA GLU A 67 13.97 7.41 -5.59
C GLU A 67 12.50 7.80 -5.68
N TYR A 68 12.00 7.86 -6.91
CA TYR A 68 10.59 8.14 -7.17
C TYR A 68 9.76 6.87 -7.03
N HIS A 69 8.66 6.97 -6.28
CA HIS A 69 7.66 5.92 -6.15
C HIS A 69 6.27 6.49 -6.42
N CYS A 70 5.43 5.68 -7.07
CA CYS A 70 4.00 5.91 -7.12
C CYS A 70 3.29 4.57 -6.87
N LEU A 71 2.54 4.48 -5.78
CA LEU A 71 2.01 3.23 -5.26
C LEU A 71 0.53 3.34 -4.89
N PRO A 72 -0.26 2.27 -5.04
CA PRO A 72 -1.55 2.18 -4.40
C PRO A 72 -1.38 2.13 -2.87
N ASN A 73 -2.39 2.58 -2.13
CA ASN A 73 -2.43 2.36 -0.69
C ASN A 73 -2.76 0.91 -0.33
N ALA A 74 -2.66 0.58 0.96
CA ALA A 74 -2.94 -0.77 1.45
C ALA A 74 -4.34 -1.31 1.13
N TRP A 75 -5.33 -0.41 1.02
CA TRP A 75 -6.70 -0.75 0.65
C TRP A 75 -6.94 -0.85 -0.86
N GLY A 76 -5.95 -0.47 -1.69
CA GLY A 76 -6.07 -0.52 -3.14
C GLY A 76 -7.13 0.42 -3.71
N ASN A 77 -7.40 1.56 -3.07
CA ASN A 77 -8.43 2.52 -3.50
C ASN A 77 -7.91 3.96 -3.70
N LYS A 78 -6.63 4.22 -3.43
CA LYS A 78 -5.97 5.51 -3.66
C LYS A 78 -4.56 5.28 -4.18
N PHE A 79 -4.02 6.27 -4.88
CA PHE A 79 -2.61 6.33 -5.27
C PHE A 79 -1.87 7.44 -4.55
N PHE A 80 -0.60 7.18 -4.28
CA PHE A 80 0.31 8.12 -3.66
C PHE A 80 1.62 8.17 -4.44
N GLU A 81 2.07 9.39 -4.73
CA GLU A 81 3.36 9.69 -5.31
C GLU A 81 4.28 10.23 -4.21
N MET A 82 5.49 9.69 -4.08
CA MET A 82 6.41 10.02 -2.99
C MET A 82 7.88 9.86 -3.39
N CYS A 83 8.76 10.43 -2.58
CA CYS A 83 10.19 10.15 -2.62
C CYS A 83 10.55 9.23 -1.46
N ALA A 84 11.19 8.11 -1.74
CA ALA A 84 11.54 7.14 -0.71
C ALA A 84 12.90 6.47 -0.95
N THR A 85 13.43 5.81 0.08
CA THR A 85 14.53 4.86 -0.10
C THR A 85 14.11 3.70 -1.00
N SER A 86 15.10 3.06 -1.63
CA SER A 86 14.82 1.92 -2.49
C SER A 86 14.38 0.72 -1.63
N GLU A 87 13.13 0.29 -1.81
CA GLU A 87 12.56 -0.82 -1.06
C GLU A 87 12.38 -2.07 -1.93
N GLU A 88 12.83 -3.22 -1.46
CA GLU A 88 12.59 -4.51 -2.10
C GLU A 88 11.24 -5.10 -1.68
N ILE A 89 10.44 -5.47 -2.68
CA ILE A 89 9.13 -6.10 -2.53
C ILE A 89 9.29 -7.60 -2.75
N ILE A 90 8.75 -8.41 -1.85
CA ILE A 90 9.04 -9.84 -1.76
C ILE A 90 7.75 -10.66 -1.79
N GLY A 91 7.84 -11.87 -2.34
CA GLY A 91 6.78 -12.88 -2.27
C GLY A 91 5.77 -12.81 -3.40
N ASN A 92 6.19 -12.38 -4.60
CA ASN A 92 5.32 -12.20 -5.77
C ASN A 92 4.11 -11.30 -5.45
N SER A 93 4.35 -10.25 -4.67
CA SER A 93 3.33 -9.35 -4.14
C SER A 93 3.41 -7.99 -4.85
N CYS A 94 2.28 -7.31 -5.01
CA CYS A 94 2.28 -5.91 -5.42
C CYS A 94 2.89 -5.04 -4.30
N ALA A 95 3.55 -3.96 -4.67
CA ALA A 95 4.02 -2.96 -3.72
C ALA A 95 2.86 -2.05 -3.31
N GLU A 96 2.82 -1.64 -2.05
CA GLU A 96 1.85 -0.67 -1.53
C GLU A 96 2.52 0.39 -0.67
N TYR A 97 1.84 1.52 -0.52
CA TYR A 97 2.10 2.48 0.53
C TYR A 97 1.12 2.28 1.69
N ASN A 98 1.64 1.88 2.85
CA ASN A 98 0.85 1.76 4.06
C ASN A 98 0.74 3.15 4.72
N GLU A 99 -0.39 3.82 4.54
CA GLU A 99 -0.63 5.17 5.09
C GLU A 99 -0.50 5.21 6.62
N LEU A 100 -0.85 4.14 7.34
CA LEU A 100 -0.79 4.09 8.80
C LEU A 100 0.63 3.82 9.32
N GLY A 101 1.38 2.98 8.60
CA GLY A 101 2.76 2.64 8.93
C GLY A 101 3.79 3.56 8.28
N GLU A 102 3.34 4.54 7.50
CA GLU A 102 4.15 5.49 6.72
C GLU A 102 5.29 4.83 5.93
N ARG A 103 5.04 3.63 5.38
CA ARG A 103 6.07 2.80 4.77
C ARG A 103 5.63 2.15 3.48
N ILE A 104 6.60 1.90 2.62
CA ILE A 104 6.44 1.06 1.43
C ILE A 104 6.61 -0.40 1.87
N GLN A 105 5.69 -1.28 1.47
CA GLN A 105 5.74 -2.69 1.84
C GLN A 105 5.13 -3.60 0.77
N SER A 106 5.29 -4.92 0.96
CA SER A 106 4.63 -5.93 0.14
C SER A 106 3.15 -6.06 0.54
N ASN A 107 2.23 -5.94 -0.42
CA ASN A 107 0.83 -6.28 -0.23
C ASN A 107 0.63 -7.80 -0.45
N PHE A 108 0.62 -8.57 0.65
CA PHE A 108 0.48 -10.02 0.56
C PHE A 108 -0.91 -10.50 0.14
N GLU A 109 -1.92 -9.63 0.15
CA GLU A 109 -3.27 -9.92 -0.33
C GLU A 109 -3.37 -9.78 -1.86
N ARG A 110 -2.55 -8.92 -2.46
CA ARG A 110 -2.47 -8.69 -3.91
C ARG A 110 -1.25 -9.37 -4.52
N LYS A 111 -1.41 -10.64 -4.86
CA LYS A 111 -0.38 -11.43 -5.54
C LYS A 111 -0.33 -11.13 -7.04
N CYS A 112 0.85 -10.74 -7.54
CA CYS A 112 1.09 -10.46 -8.95
C CYS A 112 1.61 -11.66 -9.75
N ASN A 113 1.26 -12.87 -9.33
CA ASN A 113 1.50 -14.12 -10.08
C ASN A 113 0.21 -14.94 -10.32
N GLY A 114 -0.94 -14.39 -9.92
CA GLY A 114 -2.27 -14.98 -10.11
C GLY A 114 -2.75 -14.95 -11.57
N ALA A 115 -3.98 -15.42 -11.79
CA ALA A 115 -4.60 -15.45 -13.11
C ALA A 115 -4.96 -14.05 -13.65
N ASP A 116 -5.19 -13.09 -12.76
CA ASP A 116 -5.60 -11.72 -13.11
C ASP A 116 -4.43 -10.82 -13.59
N PHE A 117 -3.24 -11.40 -13.79
CA PHE A 117 -2.02 -10.69 -14.17
C PHE A 117 -1.46 -11.22 -15.49
N ASP A 118 -1.58 -10.42 -16.55
CA ASP A 118 -0.96 -10.71 -17.86
C ASP A 118 0.58 -10.76 -17.75
N VAL A 119 1.14 -9.84 -16.95
CA VAL A 119 2.57 -9.79 -16.65
C VAL A 119 2.79 -10.14 -15.19
N LYS A 120 3.47 -11.27 -14.96
CA LYS A 120 3.78 -11.74 -13.62
C LYS A 120 5.01 -11.06 -13.05
N CYS A 121 4.96 -10.70 -11.78
CA CYS A 121 6.11 -10.17 -11.07
C CYS A 121 7.03 -11.31 -10.56
N PRO A 122 8.35 -11.06 -10.48
CA PRO A 122 9.30 -12.00 -9.87
C PRO A 122 9.06 -12.13 -8.37
N PHE A 123 9.76 -13.09 -7.74
CA PHE A 123 9.69 -13.25 -6.28
C PHE A 123 10.15 -11.97 -5.54
N LYS A 124 11.12 -11.25 -6.11
CA LYS A 124 11.65 -10.01 -5.56
C LYS A 124 11.88 -8.95 -6.65
N TYR A 125 11.48 -7.71 -6.38
CA TYR A 125 11.75 -6.55 -7.24
C TYR A 125 11.76 -5.25 -6.41
N PHE A 126 12.35 -4.17 -6.92
CA PHE A 126 12.30 -2.87 -6.27
C PHE A 126 10.94 -2.18 -6.46
N ALA A 127 10.39 -1.59 -5.42
CA ALA A 127 9.06 -0.97 -5.44
C ALA A 127 8.90 0.12 -6.53
N ASN A 128 9.98 0.84 -6.85
CA ASN A 128 9.98 1.84 -7.92
C ASN A 128 9.80 1.24 -9.33
N LYS A 129 9.91 -0.08 -9.49
CA LYS A 129 9.66 -0.83 -10.73
C LYS A 129 8.25 -1.38 -10.86
N ILE A 130 7.31 -0.97 -10.00
CA ILE A 130 5.90 -1.41 -10.07
C ILE A 130 5.23 -1.11 -11.43
N TYR A 131 5.67 -0.09 -12.17
CA TYR A 131 5.16 0.24 -13.50
C TYR A 131 5.36 -0.89 -14.53
N LEU A 132 6.26 -1.85 -14.24
CA LEU A 132 6.43 -3.07 -15.04
C LEU A 132 5.29 -4.07 -14.83
N TYR A 133 4.44 -3.87 -13.82
CA TYR A 133 3.31 -4.72 -13.47
C TYR A 133 2.01 -3.88 -13.37
N PRO A 134 1.48 -3.35 -14.50
CA PRO A 134 0.35 -2.40 -14.49
C PRO A 134 -0.91 -2.88 -13.76
N ALA A 135 -1.16 -4.18 -13.70
CA ALA A 135 -2.29 -4.75 -12.94
C ALA A 135 -2.18 -4.49 -11.42
N CYS A 136 -0.97 -4.28 -10.88
CA CYS A 136 -0.78 -3.80 -9.51
C CYS A 136 -1.22 -2.34 -9.32
N LEU A 137 -1.33 -1.56 -10.40
CA LEU A 137 -1.73 -0.16 -10.42
C LEU A 137 -3.20 0.02 -10.82
N THR A 138 -4.02 -1.03 -10.69
CA THR A 138 -5.48 -0.93 -10.79
C THR A 138 -6.06 -0.84 -9.38
N ILE A 139 -6.86 0.19 -9.11
CA ILE A 139 -7.58 0.33 -7.84
C ILE A 139 -8.98 -0.28 -7.96
N SER A 140 -9.48 -0.87 -6.88
CA SER A 140 -10.89 -1.22 -6.81
C SER A 140 -11.67 0.09 -6.71
N GLU A 141 -12.43 0.42 -7.75
CA GLU A 141 -13.57 1.30 -7.54
C GLU A 141 -14.50 0.55 -6.59
N GLU A 142 -14.56 0.97 -5.32
CA GLU A 142 -15.71 0.61 -4.51
C GLU A 142 -16.92 1.02 -5.33
N THR A 143 -17.68 0.03 -5.80
CA THR A 143 -19.05 0.23 -6.24
C THR A 143 -19.70 1.16 -5.22
N THR A 144 -19.91 2.41 -5.60
CA THR A 144 -20.85 3.29 -4.92
C THR A 144 -22.22 2.67 -5.16
N LYS A 145 -22.53 1.60 -4.45
CA LYS A 145 -23.91 1.26 -4.10
C LYS A 145 -24.33 2.36 -3.15
N THR A 146 -24.78 3.47 -3.73
CA THR A 146 -25.67 4.39 -3.04
C THR A 146 -26.80 3.54 -2.44
N PRO A 147 -27.12 3.65 -1.14
CA PRO A 147 -28.32 3.08 -0.57
C PRO A 147 -29.52 3.86 -1.12
N GLY A 148 -29.95 3.52 -2.34
CA GLY A 148 -31.12 4.06 -2.99
C GLY A 148 -32.35 3.24 -2.64
N LYS A 149 -32.94 3.54 -1.47
CA LYS A 149 -34.33 3.32 -1.04
C LYS A 149 -35.12 2.18 -1.73
N GLU A 150 -35.42 1.16 -0.93
CA GLU A 150 -36.77 0.59 -0.94
C GLU A 150 -37.78 1.73 -0.86
N ASN A 151 -38.64 1.82 -1.88
CA ASN A 151 -39.99 2.31 -1.69
C ASN A 151 -40.91 1.38 -2.49
N SER A 152 -41.44 0.39 -1.78
CA SER A 152 -42.73 -0.20 -2.11
C SER A 152 -43.74 0.94 -2.23
N THR A 153 -44.31 1.11 -3.41
CA THR A 153 -45.67 1.63 -3.52
C THR A 153 -46.39 0.76 -4.53
N ASP A 154 -47.09 -0.20 -3.96
CA ASP A 154 -48.17 -0.93 -4.58
C ASP A 154 -49.22 0.08 -5.06
N SER A 155 -49.56 0.03 -6.34
CA SER A 155 -50.71 0.73 -6.92
C SER A 155 -51.12 -0.01 -8.17
N HIS A 156 -52.02 -0.96 -7.96
CA HIS A 156 -52.88 -1.56 -8.97
C HIS A 156 -53.33 -0.56 -10.04
N SER A 157 -53.07 -0.89 -11.30
CA SER A 157 -54.06 -0.70 -12.36
C SER A 157 -53.92 -1.84 -13.37
N MET A 158 -54.93 -2.72 -13.37
CA MET A 158 -55.22 -3.64 -14.47
C MET A 158 -55.66 -2.83 -15.69
N SER A 159 -55.10 -3.12 -16.86
CA SER A 159 -55.88 -3.20 -18.09
C SER A 159 -55.18 -4.08 -19.12
N ASN A 160 -56.00 -4.92 -19.76
CA ASN A 160 -55.68 -5.91 -20.80
C ASN A 160 -55.13 -5.24 -22.07
N ASP A 161 -54.34 -5.92 -22.91
CA ASP A 161 -54.90 -6.76 -23.98
C ASP A 161 -53.83 -7.37 -24.92
N TYR A 162 -54.24 -8.46 -25.55
CA TYR A 162 -53.56 -9.27 -26.56
C TYR A 162 -53.07 -8.51 -27.82
N ASN A 163 -51.98 -9.00 -28.43
CA ASN A 163 -51.80 -9.31 -29.88
C ASN A 163 -50.29 -9.55 -30.17
N LYS A 164 -49.85 -10.79 -30.45
CA LYS A 164 -49.85 -11.48 -31.76
C LYS A 164 -48.97 -10.78 -32.80
N TYR A 165 -47.78 -11.31 -33.07
CA TYR A 165 -47.30 -11.86 -34.36
C TYR A 165 -46.11 -12.79 -34.10
#